data_AF-A0A0G1KDS5-F1
#
_entry.id   AF-A0A0G1KDS5-F1
#
_cell.length_a   1.000
_cell.length_b   1.000
_cell.length_c   1.000
_cell.angle_alpha   90.00
_cell.angle_beta   90.00
_cell.angle_gamma   90.00
#
_symmetry.space_group_name_H-M   'P 1'
#
loop_
_entity.id
_entity.type
_entity.pdbx_description
1 polymer ?
#
loop_
_entity_poly.entity_id
_entity_poly.type
_entity_poly.pdbx_seq_one_letter_code
_entity_poly.pdbx_strand_id
1 'polypeptide(L)'
;MNVIQTLGFSKLFSNLAIYLIIILQWFPYWGPVVFAYVLWKSWVHYIQAQWRSKIKWVLLEIKVPKEVNKSPLAMEIMLNALNQTGKGNWWDWYTKGRVRDWFSLEIVSLEGNVKFFIRSAATYKNIIEAQLYAQYPDIEIYEVPDYTRYVDYHGEGSAWDVVGRDYKLVKADPYPIKTYVDYGLDKEGIKEEYKIDPITSIIEYLGSIGKGEQIWIQILVRAAEKRYKKKDGSLGDWKDEAKDIIAKLKEGEKKEGEDVGFKMLLKTRGELDTIAAIERSVGKTGFDCGVRAMYLAKKENFNIGVHSRALGVLWGAFSSSNLNGFGLLNQTAGFDYPWQSYVTFEDYIFFPKFYFSKNKRISEKRKIQFDAYKHRSWFYLPRKLKPFTLTTEELATIFHFPGGVSQTPTFGRIPSHKSEAPVNLPI
;
A
#
# COMPACT_ATOMS: atom_id res chain seq x y z
N MET A 1 44.77 13.99 39.05
CA MET A 1 44.55 14.99 37.97
C MET A 1 43.42 14.47 37.10
N ASN A 2 42.27 15.16 37.07
CA ASN A 2 41.01 14.63 36.55
C ASN A 2 41.08 14.31 35.05
N VAL A 3 40.78 13.07 34.67
CA VAL A 3 40.72 12.58 33.28
C VAL A 3 39.86 13.46 32.35
N ILE A 4 38.88 14.17 32.94
CA ILE A 4 37.98 15.11 32.26
C ILE A 4 38.71 16.40 31.83
N GLN A 5 39.71 16.85 32.59
CA GLN A 5 40.52 18.03 32.24
C GLN A 5 41.54 17.73 31.14
N THR A 6 42.13 16.54 31.13
CA THR A 6 43.12 16.12 30.11
C THR A 6 42.49 15.88 28.74
N LEU A 7 41.19 15.57 28.66
CA LEU A 7 40.47 15.30 27.41
C LEU A 7 39.73 16.51 26.82
N GLY A 8 39.88 17.72 27.40
CA GLY A 8 39.29 18.96 26.85
C GLY A 8 37.76 19.07 26.96
N PHE A 9 37.10 18.13 27.64
CA PHE A 9 35.65 18.11 27.80
C PHE A 9 35.11 19.30 28.59
N SER A 10 35.86 19.82 29.57
CA SER A 10 35.44 21.00 30.35
C SER A 10 35.17 22.23 29.47
N LYS A 11 36.05 22.48 28.50
CA LYS A 11 35.92 23.57 27.52
C LYS A 11 34.75 23.34 26.56
N LEU A 12 34.50 22.08 26.19
CA LEU A 12 33.36 21.71 25.35
C LEU A 12 32.03 21.92 26.09
N PHE A 13 31.93 21.50 27.35
CA PHE A 13 30.74 21.71 28.18
C PHE A 13 30.49 23.19 28.49
N SER A 14 31.53 23.97 28.77
CA SER A 14 31.38 25.42 28.99
C SER A 14 30.91 26.12 27.72
N ASN A 15 31.47 25.76 26.56
CA ASN A 15 31.03 26.33 25.28
C ASN A 15 29.59 25.94 24.97
N LEU A 16 29.21 24.68 25.18
CA LEU A 16 27.83 24.21 25.03
C LEU A 16 26.87 24.98 25.93
N ALA A 17 27.23 25.21 27.19
CA ALA A 17 26.43 26.00 28.12
C ALA A 17 26.24 27.45 27.62
N ILE A 18 27.31 28.09 27.13
CA ILE A 18 27.23 29.44 26.54
C ILE A 18 26.30 29.45 25.33
N TYR A 19 26.44 28.49 24.41
CA TYR A 19 25.55 28.39 23.24
C TYR A 19 24.08 28.17 23.64
N LEU A 20 23.82 27.31 24.64
CA LEU A 20 22.46 27.07 25.14
C LEU A 20 21.86 28.32 25.79
N ILE A 21 22.63 29.07 26.57
CA ILE A 21 22.19 30.35 27.16
C ILE A 21 21.84 31.34 26.06
N ILE A 22 22.68 31.48 25.03
CA ILE A 22 22.40 32.36 23.88
C ILE A 22 21.11 31.91 23.19
N ILE A 23 20.94 30.61 22.89
CA ILE A 23 19.71 30.10 22.25
C ILE A 23 18.47 30.40 23.11
N LEU A 24 18.54 30.18 24.42
CA LEU A 24 17.43 30.42 25.34
C LEU A 24 17.14 31.92 25.54
N GLN A 25 18.15 32.78 25.50
CA GLN A 25 17.96 34.23 25.58
C GLN A 25 17.19 34.77 24.37
N TRP A 26 17.36 34.15 23.20
CA TRP A 26 16.60 34.48 21.99
C TRP A 26 15.23 33.78 21.91
N PHE A 27 14.87 32.96 22.90
CA PHE A 27 13.58 32.25 22.97
C PHE A 27 12.35 33.15 22.79
N PRO A 28 12.29 34.39 23.33
CA PRO A 28 11.15 35.28 23.06
C PRO A 28 10.92 35.58 21.57
N TYR A 29 11.95 35.45 20.72
CA TYR A 29 11.84 35.70 19.28
C TYR A 29 11.51 34.43 18.49
N TRP A 30 12.23 33.32 18.72
CA TRP A 30 11.99 32.08 17.97
C TRP A 30 10.92 31.18 18.59
N GLY A 31 10.76 31.22 19.91
CA GLY A 31 9.82 30.42 20.68
C GLY A 31 8.38 30.59 20.18
N PRO A 32 7.82 31.82 20.11
CA PRO A 32 6.47 32.05 19.61
C PRO A 32 6.25 31.49 18.19
N VAL A 33 7.24 31.58 17.31
CA VAL A 33 7.17 31.05 15.94
C VAL A 33 7.09 29.53 15.96
N VAL A 34 7.93 28.87 16.75
CA VAL A 34 7.91 27.40 16.90
C VAL A 34 6.60 26.94 17.55
N PHE A 35 6.14 27.60 18.60
CA PHE A 35 4.85 27.28 19.24
C PHE A 35 3.68 27.49 18.29
N ALA A 36 3.63 28.61 17.55
CA ALA A 36 2.59 28.86 16.56
C ALA A 36 2.58 27.77 15.48
N TYR A 37 3.75 27.35 15.00
CA TYR A 37 3.87 26.25 14.04
C TYR A 37 3.38 24.91 14.60
N VAL A 38 3.79 24.55 15.82
CA VAL A 38 3.39 23.29 16.48
C VAL A 38 1.89 23.29 16.79
N LEU A 39 1.35 24.40 17.31
CA LEU A 39 -0.08 24.58 17.56
C LEU A 39 -0.87 24.49 16.27
N TRP A 40 -0.42 25.14 15.19
CA TRP A 40 -1.05 25.07 13.88
C TRP A 40 -1.07 23.64 13.34
N LYS A 41 0.05 22.91 13.40
CA LYS A 41 0.10 21.50 12.97
C LYS A 41 -0.82 20.63 13.81
N SER A 42 -0.82 20.81 15.13
CA SER A 42 -1.69 20.08 16.06
C SER A 42 -3.16 20.37 15.81
N TRP A 43 -3.51 21.64 15.56
CA TRP A 43 -4.86 22.07 15.18
C TRP A 43 -5.32 21.41 13.88
N VAL A 44 -4.49 21.45 12.83
CA VAL A 44 -4.81 20.79 11.54
C VAL A 44 -4.99 19.28 11.73
N HIS A 45 -4.15 18.63 12.55
CA HIS A 45 -4.31 17.21 12.85
C HIS A 45 -5.62 16.93 13.60
N TYR A 46 -5.99 17.78 14.55
CA TYR A 46 -7.21 17.68 15.33
C TYR A 46 -8.46 17.79 14.45
N ILE A 47 -8.57 18.86 13.64
CA ILE A 47 -9.75 19.06 12.76
C ILE A 47 -9.87 17.93 11.73
N GLN A 48 -8.75 17.43 11.20
CA GLN A 48 -8.76 16.30 10.28
C GLN A 48 -9.14 14.99 10.96
N ALA A 49 -8.71 14.78 12.22
CA ALA A 49 -9.13 13.63 13.01
C ALA A 49 -10.63 13.67 13.30
N GLN A 50 -11.17 14.84 13.65
CA GLN A 50 -12.60 15.05 13.82
C GLN A 50 -13.39 14.81 12.52
N TRP A 51 -12.87 15.23 11.37
CA TRP A 51 -13.51 14.92 10.10
C TRP A 51 -13.55 13.41 9.85
N ARG A 52 -12.42 12.72 10.04
CA ARG A 52 -12.32 11.27 9.82
C ARG A 52 -13.21 10.45 10.77
N SER A 53 -13.39 10.89 12.02
CA SER A 53 -14.26 10.18 12.96
C SER A 53 -15.75 10.29 12.61
N LYS A 54 -16.14 11.33 11.86
CA LYS A 54 -17.52 11.50 11.36
C LYS A 54 -17.83 10.65 10.13
N ILE A 55 -16.82 10.12 9.44
CA ILE A 55 -17.03 9.28 8.25
C ILE A 55 -17.63 7.94 8.69
N LYS A 56 -18.83 7.62 8.19
CA LYS A 56 -19.42 6.29 8.33
C LYS A 56 -18.74 5.34 7.36
N TRP A 57 -17.91 4.44 7.87
CA TRP A 57 -17.23 3.42 7.10
C TRP A 57 -18.09 2.17 6.97
N VAL A 58 -18.09 1.57 5.78
CA VAL A 58 -18.72 0.28 5.49
C VAL A 58 -17.65 -0.67 4.95
N LEU A 59 -17.78 -1.97 5.28
CA LEU A 59 -16.94 -3.04 4.75
C LEU A 59 -17.83 -3.98 3.94
N LEU A 60 -17.51 -4.13 2.67
CA LEU A 60 -18.24 -4.98 1.73
C LEU A 60 -17.43 -6.27 1.53
N GLU A 61 -17.98 -7.41 1.95
CA GLU A 61 -17.49 -8.74 1.60
C GLU A 61 -18.01 -9.10 0.21
N ILE A 62 -17.10 -9.46 -0.69
CA ILE A 62 -17.43 -9.88 -2.05
C ILE A 62 -17.20 -11.38 -2.14
N LYS A 63 -18.29 -12.12 -2.35
CA LYS A 63 -18.23 -13.55 -2.63
C LYS A 63 -18.18 -13.75 -4.13
N VAL A 64 -17.14 -14.43 -4.56
CA VAL A 64 -16.85 -14.69 -5.98
C VAL A 64 -17.44 -16.06 -6.35
N PRO A 65 -18.11 -16.22 -7.50
CA PRO A 65 -18.58 -17.52 -7.97
C PRO A 65 -17.42 -18.45 -8.35
N LYS A 66 -17.72 -19.74 -8.56
CA LYS A 66 -16.70 -20.74 -8.94
C LYS A 66 -16.01 -20.46 -10.25
N GLU A 67 -16.69 -19.84 -11.19
CA GLU A 67 -16.21 -19.57 -12.54
C GLU A 67 -16.34 -18.06 -12.80
N VAL A 68 -15.22 -17.43 -13.14
CA VAL A 68 -15.17 -16.03 -13.54
C VAL A 68 -14.44 -15.96 -14.87
N ASN A 69 -15.20 -15.82 -15.96
CA ASN A 69 -14.65 -15.81 -17.32
C ASN A 69 -14.20 -14.41 -17.79
N LYS A 70 -14.17 -13.42 -16.89
CA LYS A 70 -13.80 -12.02 -17.20
C LYS A 70 -12.30 -11.82 -17.05
N SER A 71 -11.70 -11.04 -17.94
CA SER A 71 -10.31 -10.65 -17.81
C SER A 71 -10.14 -9.55 -16.74
N PRO A 72 -8.91 -9.34 -16.22
CA PRO A 72 -8.62 -8.25 -15.28
C PRO A 72 -8.98 -6.85 -15.81
N LEU A 73 -9.14 -6.68 -17.13
CA LEU A 73 -9.66 -5.45 -17.74
C LEU A 73 -11.02 -5.03 -17.16
N ALA A 74 -11.89 -5.99 -16.82
CA ALA A 74 -13.18 -5.70 -16.18
C ALA A 74 -12.99 -5.03 -14.81
N MET A 75 -11.96 -5.43 -14.06
CA MET A 75 -11.60 -4.77 -12.80
C MET A 75 -11.03 -3.37 -13.01
N GLU A 76 -10.31 -3.13 -14.12
CA GLU A 76 -9.82 -1.81 -14.48
C GLU A 76 -10.97 -0.78 -14.58
N ILE A 77 -12.10 -1.17 -15.17
CA ILE A 77 -13.29 -0.33 -15.29
C ILE A 77 -13.88 -0.03 -13.92
N MET A 78 -14.00 -1.03 -13.05
CA MET A 78 -14.50 -0.84 -11.68
C MET A 78 -13.58 0.11 -10.89
N LEU A 79 -12.26 -0.09 -10.95
CA LEU A 79 -11.29 0.73 -10.22
C LEU A 79 -11.30 2.19 -10.68
N ASN A 80 -11.58 2.47 -11.95
CA ASN A 80 -11.76 3.84 -12.43
C ASN A 80 -12.87 4.59 -11.69
N ALA A 81 -13.93 3.90 -11.25
CA ALA A 81 -15.00 4.52 -10.44
C ALA A 81 -14.53 5.01 -9.06
N LEU A 82 -13.42 4.45 -8.56
CA LEU A 82 -12.79 4.87 -7.30
C LEU A 82 -11.90 6.12 -7.46
N ASN A 83 -11.69 6.62 -8.68
CA ASN A 83 -10.85 7.79 -8.93
C ASN A 83 -11.55 9.11 -8.55
N GLN A 84 -11.66 9.37 -7.25
CA GLN A 84 -12.26 10.58 -6.72
C GLN A 84 -11.22 11.70 -6.59
N THR A 85 -11.14 12.57 -7.59
CA THR A 85 -10.14 13.66 -7.65
C THR A 85 -10.48 14.87 -6.77
N GLY A 86 -11.72 14.94 -6.29
CA GLY A 86 -12.28 16.05 -5.51
C GLY A 86 -11.37 16.50 -4.36
N LYS A 87 -10.60 17.56 -4.60
CA LYS A 87 -9.84 18.28 -3.57
C LYS A 87 -10.72 19.46 -3.18
N GLY A 88 -11.17 19.51 -1.93
CA GLY A 88 -11.84 20.70 -1.41
C GLY A 88 -10.94 21.94 -1.53
N ASN A 89 -11.51 23.12 -1.32
CA ASN A 89 -10.73 24.35 -1.35
C ASN A 89 -9.71 24.39 -0.20
N TRP A 90 -8.71 25.27 -0.28
CA TRP A 90 -7.74 25.47 0.82
C TRP A 90 -8.48 25.69 2.16
N TRP A 91 -9.57 26.45 2.13
CA TRP A 91 -10.45 26.68 3.28
C TRP A 91 -11.01 25.37 3.85
N ASP A 92 -11.56 24.48 3.01
CA ASP A 92 -12.11 23.20 3.48
C ASP A 92 -11.04 22.33 4.16
N TRP A 93 -9.78 22.42 3.71
CA TRP A 93 -8.69 21.66 4.31
C TRP A 93 -8.29 22.20 5.69
N TYR A 94 -8.11 23.52 5.81
CA TYR A 94 -7.54 24.14 7.01
C TYR A 94 -8.57 24.60 8.04
N THR A 95 -9.85 24.72 7.67
CA THR A 95 -10.93 25.10 8.61
C THR A 95 -11.90 23.96 8.90
N LYS A 96 -12.32 23.23 7.87
CA LYS A 96 -13.23 22.08 8.04
C LYS A 96 -12.49 20.76 8.28
N GLY A 97 -11.17 20.71 8.04
CA GLY A 97 -10.37 19.50 8.18
C GLY A 97 -10.70 18.42 7.14
N ARG A 98 -11.29 18.79 5.99
CA ARG A 98 -11.68 17.82 4.97
C ARG A 98 -10.46 17.10 4.43
N VAL A 99 -10.49 15.78 4.49
CA VAL A 99 -9.50 14.91 3.85
C VAL A 99 -10.04 14.38 2.54
N ARG A 100 -9.15 13.95 1.64
CA ARG A 100 -9.56 13.24 0.42
C ARG A 100 -10.04 11.85 0.80
N ASP A 101 -11.00 11.36 0.04
CA ASP A 101 -11.52 10.01 0.23
C ASP A 101 -10.47 8.99 -0.22
N TRP A 102 -10.42 7.86 0.48
CA TRP A 102 -9.60 6.72 0.12
C TRP A 102 -10.38 5.43 0.34
N PHE A 103 -9.96 4.40 -0.38
CA PHE A 103 -10.59 3.09 -0.36
C PHE A 103 -9.57 2.04 0.08
N SER A 104 -10.04 0.95 0.66
CA SER A 104 -9.21 -0.21 1.00
C SER A 104 -9.68 -1.40 0.17
N LEU A 105 -8.79 -1.96 -0.64
CA LEU A 105 -8.99 -3.23 -1.33
C LEU A 105 -8.23 -4.28 -0.51
N GLU A 106 -8.93 -5.28 0.02
CA GLU A 106 -8.35 -6.24 0.95
C GLU A 106 -8.56 -7.67 0.46
N ILE A 107 -7.50 -8.48 0.53
CA ILE A 107 -7.54 -9.93 0.29
C ILE A 107 -7.12 -10.58 1.60
N VAL A 108 -8.00 -11.38 2.18
CA VAL A 108 -7.88 -11.83 3.57
C VAL A 108 -8.11 -13.32 3.62
N SER A 109 -7.17 -14.05 4.21
CA SER A 109 -7.32 -15.46 4.57
C SER A 109 -7.66 -15.57 6.06
N LEU A 110 -8.81 -16.19 6.35
CA LEU A 110 -9.22 -16.55 7.70
C LEU A 110 -9.22 -18.07 7.83
N GLU A 111 -8.20 -18.62 8.49
CA GLU A 111 -8.03 -20.07 8.64
C GLU A 111 -8.05 -20.81 7.29
N GLY A 112 -7.35 -20.25 6.31
CA GLY A 112 -7.30 -20.76 4.93
C GLY A 112 -8.42 -20.24 4.04
N ASN A 113 -9.54 -19.76 4.59
CA ASN A 113 -10.65 -19.25 3.77
C ASN A 113 -10.34 -17.88 3.19
N VAL A 114 -10.08 -17.81 1.89
CA VAL A 114 -9.77 -16.56 1.19
C VAL A 114 -11.04 -15.76 0.91
N LYS A 115 -11.02 -14.49 1.28
CA LYS A 115 -12.12 -13.54 1.16
C LYS A 115 -11.64 -12.22 0.56
N PHE A 116 -12.49 -11.60 -0.24
CA PHE A 116 -12.26 -10.27 -0.81
C PHE A 116 -13.11 -9.25 -0.07
N PHE A 117 -12.50 -8.13 0.32
CA PHE A 117 -13.22 -7.03 0.94
C PHE A 117 -12.90 -5.70 0.28
N ILE A 118 -13.89 -4.81 0.24
CA ILE A 118 -13.71 -3.40 -0.10
C ILE A 118 -14.24 -2.55 1.05
N ARG A 119 -13.38 -1.71 1.63
CA ARG A 119 -13.77 -0.72 2.64
C ARG A 119 -13.88 0.65 2.00
N SER A 120 -15.01 1.31 2.21
CA SER A 120 -15.32 2.62 1.65
C SER A 120 -16.17 3.45 2.62
N ALA A 121 -16.31 4.75 2.34
CA ALA A 121 -17.31 5.56 3.01
C ALA A 121 -18.71 5.15 2.50
N ALA A 122 -19.71 5.16 3.37
CA ALA A 122 -21.08 4.71 3.07
C ALA A 122 -21.69 5.39 1.83
N THR A 123 -21.32 6.64 1.56
CA THR A 123 -21.76 7.40 0.38
C THR A 123 -21.41 6.72 -0.95
N TYR A 124 -20.29 5.98 -1.01
CA TYR A 124 -19.82 5.31 -2.23
C TYR A 124 -20.33 3.88 -2.36
N LYS A 125 -21.04 3.33 -1.35
CA LYS A 125 -21.51 1.94 -1.34
C LYS A 125 -22.28 1.59 -2.62
N ASN A 126 -23.33 2.36 -2.91
CA ASN A 126 -24.21 2.07 -4.06
C ASN A 126 -23.47 2.17 -5.41
N ILE A 127 -22.51 3.09 -5.54
CA ILE A 127 -21.69 3.25 -6.76
C ILE A 127 -20.77 2.03 -6.92
N ILE A 128 -20.12 1.60 -5.84
CA ILE A 128 -19.22 0.44 -5.86
C ILE A 128 -20.00 -0.84 -6.20
N GLU A 129 -21.14 -1.06 -5.56
CA GLU A 129 -22.01 -2.20 -5.83
C GLU A 129 -22.47 -2.22 -7.29
N ALA A 130 -22.98 -1.10 -7.80
CA ALA A 130 -23.44 -1.00 -9.18
C ALA A 130 -22.32 -1.29 -10.20
N GLN A 131 -21.11 -0.75 -9.98
CA GLN A 131 -19.98 -0.97 -10.87
C GLN A 131 -19.45 -2.41 -10.81
N LEU A 132 -19.44 -3.01 -9.63
CA LEU A 132 -19.08 -4.41 -9.44
C LEU A 132 -20.09 -5.33 -10.14
N TYR A 133 -21.39 -5.15 -9.93
CA TYR A 133 -22.43 -5.96 -10.58
C TYR A 133 -22.46 -5.77 -12.10
N ALA A 134 -22.13 -4.58 -12.60
CA ALA A 134 -22.06 -4.32 -14.04
C ALA A 134 -20.95 -5.13 -14.73
N GLN A 135 -19.83 -5.35 -14.06
CA GLN A 135 -18.68 -6.10 -14.60
C GLN A 135 -18.75 -7.59 -14.25
N TYR A 136 -19.28 -7.92 -13.07
CA TYR A 136 -19.39 -9.26 -12.51
C TYR A 136 -20.83 -9.48 -12.00
N PRO A 137 -21.77 -9.93 -12.84
CA PRO A 137 -23.17 -10.08 -12.44
C PRO A 137 -23.40 -11.19 -11.40
N ASP A 138 -22.53 -12.19 -11.36
CA ASP A 138 -22.70 -13.42 -10.56
C ASP A 138 -22.07 -13.35 -9.17
N ILE A 139 -21.50 -12.21 -8.77
CA ILE A 139 -20.97 -12.03 -7.41
C ILE A 139 -22.10 -11.76 -6.43
N GLU A 140 -21.83 -11.96 -5.15
CA GLU A 140 -22.71 -11.49 -4.08
C GLU A 140 -21.94 -10.54 -3.17
N ILE A 141 -22.53 -9.38 -2.88
CA ILE A 141 -21.93 -8.35 -2.03
C ILE A 141 -22.70 -8.26 -0.72
N TYR A 142 -21.99 -8.42 0.40
CA TYR A 142 -22.56 -8.35 1.75
C TYR A 142 -21.89 -7.26 2.57
N GLU A 143 -22.66 -6.43 3.27
CA GLU A 143 -22.11 -5.53 4.28
C GLU A 143 -21.83 -6.32 5.57
N VAL A 144 -20.57 -6.36 5.99
CA VAL A 144 -20.13 -7.16 7.14
C VAL A 144 -19.43 -6.31 8.21
N PRO A 145 -19.46 -6.74 9.48
CA PRO A 145 -18.61 -6.13 10.50
C PRO A 145 -17.12 -6.28 10.16
N ASP A 146 -16.31 -5.32 10.62
CA ASP A 146 -14.87 -5.32 10.40
C ASP A 146 -14.21 -6.53 11.08
N TYR A 147 -13.68 -7.45 10.28
CA TYR A 147 -13.07 -8.69 10.76
C TYR A 147 -11.87 -8.45 11.67
N THR A 148 -11.20 -7.30 11.56
CA THR A 148 -10.05 -6.94 12.40
C THR A 148 -10.42 -6.76 13.87
N ARG A 149 -11.72 -6.67 14.20
CA ARG A 149 -12.23 -6.62 15.58
C ARG A 149 -12.12 -7.97 16.30
N TYR A 150 -12.05 -9.07 15.56
CA TYR A 150 -11.99 -10.42 16.13
C TYR A 150 -10.56 -10.85 16.49
N VAL A 151 -9.56 -10.03 16.17
CA VAL A 151 -8.18 -10.24 16.60
C VAL A 151 -7.83 -9.22 17.66
N ASP A 152 -7.45 -9.73 18.82
CA ASP A 152 -7.01 -8.91 19.95
C ASP A 152 -5.48 -8.99 20.09
N TYR A 153 -4.81 -7.95 19.60
CA TYR A 153 -3.36 -7.78 19.69
C TYR A 153 -3.03 -6.45 20.37
N HIS A 154 -2.32 -6.52 21.49
CA HIS A 154 -1.93 -5.36 22.30
C HIS A 154 -0.42 -5.29 22.56
N GLY A 155 0.36 -6.18 21.93
CA GLY A 155 1.81 -6.33 22.14
C GLY A 155 2.15 -7.63 22.87
N GLU A 156 3.32 -7.64 23.52
CA GLU A 156 3.80 -8.76 24.34
C GLU A 156 2.72 -9.24 25.33
N GLY A 157 2.43 -10.54 25.32
CA GLY A 157 1.44 -11.16 26.22
C GLY A 157 0.05 -11.38 25.61
N SER A 158 -0.28 -10.76 24.48
CA SER A 158 -1.59 -10.98 23.82
C SER A 158 -1.78 -12.41 23.28
N ALA A 159 -3.02 -12.78 22.97
CA ALA A 159 -3.36 -14.13 22.49
C ALA A 159 -2.84 -14.40 21.07
N TRP A 160 -2.63 -13.33 20.31
CA TRP A 160 -2.16 -13.36 18.94
C TRP A 160 -0.73 -12.85 18.86
N ASP A 161 0.02 -13.38 17.90
CA ASP A 161 1.29 -12.82 17.45
C ASP A 161 1.14 -12.34 16.02
N VAL A 162 1.88 -11.27 15.69
CA VAL A 162 1.69 -10.51 14.47
C VAL A 162 3.03 -10.20 13.81
N VAL A 163 3.11 -10.41 12.51
CA VAL A 163 4.19 -9.93 11.65
C VAL A 163 3.56 -9.22 10.46
N GLY A 164 4.14 -8.10 10.05
CA GLY A 164 3.68 -7.36 8.90
C GLY A 164 4.82 -6.74 8.11
N ARG A 165 4.50 -6.44 6.86
CA ARG A 165 5.38 -5.77 5.90
C ARG A 165 4.59 -4.67 5.20
N ASP A 166 5.18 -3.47 5.16
CA ASP A 166 4.73 -2.40 4.28
C ASP A 166 5.63 -2.42 3.04
N TYR A 167 5.04 -2.23 1.85
CA TYR A 167 5.78 -2.28 0.60
C TYR A 167 5.99 -0.88 0.01
N LYS A 168 7.02 -0.76 -0.83
CA LYS A 168 7.31 0.40 -1.68
C LYS A 168 7.69 -0.08 -3.08
N LEU A 169 7.62 0.77 -4.09
CA LEU A 169 8.23 0.47 -5.39
C LEU A 169 9.77 0.53 -5.29
N VAL A 170 10.44 -0.32 -6.06
CA VAL A 170 11.91 -0.36 -6.14
C VAL A 170 12.43 0.76 -7.05
N LYS A 171 11.77 0.97 -8.19
CA LYS A 171 12.04 2.07 -9.13
C LYS A 171 11.03 3.21 -8.93
N ALA A 172 11.26 4.31 -9.63
CA ALA A 172 10.38 5.48 -9.61
C ALA A 172 8.95 5.16 -10.05
N ASP A 173 7.99 5.96 -9.57
CA ASP A 173 6.55 5.78 -9.78
C ASP A 173 6.14 5.57 -11.27
N PRO A 174 6.77 6.21 -12.28
CA PRO A 174 6.37 5.99 -13.67
C PRO A 174 6.73 4.65 -14.29
N TYR A 175 7.70 3.92 -13.72
CA TYR A 175 7.99 2.57 -14.18
C TYR A 175 6.84 1.66 -13.72
N PRO A 176 6.08 1.04 -14.65
CA PRO A 176 4.99 0.18 -14.24
C PRO A 176 5.54 -1.15 -13.70
N ILE A 177 4.77 -1.84 -12.86
CA ILE A 177 5.00 -3.27 -12.56
C ILE A 177 4.63 -4.14 -13.77
N LYS A 178 4.95 -5.44 -13.71
CA LYS A 178 4.45 -6.38 -14.71
C LYS A 178 2.93 -6.53 -14.58
N THR A 179 2.22 -6.29 -15.67
CA THR A 179 0.75 -6.19 -15.73
C THR A 179 0.10 -7.41 -16.37
N TYR A 180 -1.22 -7.54 -16.27
CA TYR A 180 -1.99 -8.61 -16.89
C TYR A 180 -1.81 -8.67 -18.43
N VAL A 181 -1.55 -7.53 -19.07
CA VAL A 181 -1.26 -7.44 -20.52
C VAL A 181 0.05 -8.14 -20.85
N ASP A 182 1.05 -8.01 -19.98
CA ASP A 182 2.36 -8.66 -20.17
C ASP A 182 2.29 -10.19 -19.95
N TYR A 183 1.25 -10.64 -19.25
CA TYR A 183 0.88 -12.06 -19.12
C TYR A 183 -0.04 -12.57 -20.25
N GLY A 184 -0.51 -11.68 -21.12
CA GLY A 184 -1.42 -12.03 -22.21
C GLY A 184 -2.84 -12.37 -21.75
N LEU A 185 -3.25 -11.92 -20.55
CA LEU A 185 -4.60 -12.15 -20.00
C LEU A 185 -5.67 -11.27 -20.68
N ASP A 186 -5.24 -10.31 -21.48
CA ASP A 186 -6.06 -9.46 -22.35
C ASP A 186 -6.46 -10.15 -23.66
N LYS A 187 -5.75 -11.20 -24.07
CA LYS A 187 -5.98 -11.88 -25.36
C LYS A 187 -7.21 -12.79 -25.29
N GLU A 188 -8.15 -12.55 -26.20
CA GLU A 188 -9.34 -13.38 -26.37
C GLU A 188 -8.99 -14.74 -26.99
N GLY A 189 -9.72 -15.80 -26.61
CA GLY A 189 -9.60 -17.14 -27.22
C GLY A 189 -8.65 -18.12 -26.53
N ILE A 190 -7.96 -17.74 -25.46
CA ILE A 190 -7.17 -18.67 -24.64
C ILE A 190 -8.13 -19.43 -23.71
N LYS A 191 -8.15 -20.77 -23.80
CA LYS A 191 -8.91 -21.60 -22.83
C LYS A 191 -8.44 -21.27 -21.42
N GLU A 192 -9.38 -21.20 -20.48
CA GLU A 192 -9.08 -20.81 -19.08
C GLU A 192 -7.87 -21.55 -18.52
N GLU A 193 -7.79 -22.86 -18.72
CA GLU A 193 -6.71 -23.74 -18.25
C GLU A 193 -5.29 -23.32 -18.65
N TYR A 194 -5.14 -22.63 -19.78
CA TYR A 194 -3.84 -22.17 -20.27
C TYR A 194 -3.52 -20.73 -19.85
N LYS A 195 -4.44 -20.03 -19.18
CA LYS A 195 -4.20 -18.68 -18.67
C LYS A 195 -3.24 -18.75 -17.49
N ILE A 196 -2.12 -18.02 -17.58
CA ILE A 196 -1.15 -17.90 -16.49
C ILE A 196 -1.46 -16.61 -15.74
N ASP A 197 -2.17 -16.73 -14.62
CA ASP A 197 -2.56 -15.59 -13.79
C ASP A 197 -1.63 -15.43 -12.58
N PRO A 198 -0.91 -14.30 -12.44
CA PRO A 198 0.00 -14.07 -11.32
C PRO A 198 -0.70 -14.02 -9.94
N ILE A 199 -1.99 -13.64 -9.85
CA ILE A 199 -2.69 -13.58 -8.56
C ILE A 199 -2.93 -14.97 -7.96
N THR A 200 -2.95 -16.02 -8.79
CA THR A 200 -3.15 -17.41 -8.37
C THR A 200 -2.12 -17.82 -7.31
N SER A 201 -0.87 -17.39 -7.47
CA SER A 201 0.21 -17.66 -6.51
C SER A 201 -0.05 -17.06 -5.12
N ILE A 202 -0.65 -15.86 -5.07
CA ILE A 202 -1.07 -15.22 -3.82
C ILE A 202 -2.23 -15.99 -3.20
N ILE A 203 -3.23 -16.37 -4.00
CA ILE A 203 -4.43 -17.05 -3.50
C ILE A 203 -4.11 -18.46 -2.99
N GLU A 204 -3.22 -19.19 -3.63
CA GLU A 204 -2.73 -20.48 -3.16
C GLU A 204 -2.00 -20.35 -1.83
N TYR A 205 -1.10 -19.36 -1.70
CA TYR A 205 -0.42 -19.08 -0.43
C TYR A 205 -1.38 -18.68 0.69
N LEU A 206 -2.39 -17.86 0.37
CA LEU A 206 -3.45 -17.50 1.31
C LEU A 206 -4.29 -18.73 1.71
N GLY A 207 -4.56 -19.62 0.77
CA GLY A 207 -5.34 -20.84 0.97
C GLY A 207 -4.61 -21.94 1.74
N SER A 208 -3.27 -21.93 1.76
CA SER A 208 -2.44 -22.91 2.48
C SER A 208 -2.35 -22.68 3.99
N ILE A 209 -2.97 -21.60 4.50
CA ILE A 209 -2.90 -21.19 5.90
C ILE A 209 -3.80 -22.07 6.76
N GLY A 210 -3.29 -22.47 7.94
CA GLY A 210 -3.95 -23.42 8.82
C GLY A 210 -4.96 -22.80 9.77
N LYS A 211 -5.59 -23.64 10.60
CA LYS A 211 -6.52 -23.21 11.65
C LYS A 211 -5.81 -22.31 12.68
N GLY A 212 -6.46 -21.23 13.11
CA GLY A 212 -5.89 -20.28 14.07
C GLY A 212 -4.81 -19.35 13.50
N GLU A 213 -4.61 -19.36 12.18
CA GLU A 213 -3.75 -18.46 11.44
C GLU A 213 -4.58 -17.59 10.47
N GLN A 214 -4.09 -16.38 10.20
CA GLN A 214 -4.72 -15.43 9.30
C GLN A 214 -3.65 -14.66 8.52
N ILE A 215 -3.95 -14.35 7.26
CA ILE A 215 -3.13 -13.44 6.46
C ILE A 215 -4.02 -12.34 5.89
N TRP A 216 -3.60 -11.11 6.09
CA TRP A 216 -4.34 -9.93 5.68
C TRP A 216 -3.50 -9.11 4.71
N ILE A 217 -3.96 -8.97 3.47
CA ILE A 217 -3.38 -8.08 2.47
C ILE A 217 -4.29 -6.88 2.34
N GLN A 218 -3.71 -5.69 2.33
CA GLN A 218 -4.40 -4.41 2.24
C GLN A 218 -3.71 -3.52 1.20
N ILE A 219 -4.49 -3.09 0.22
CA ILE A 219 -4.10 -2.16 -0.83
C ILE A 219 -4.97 -0.91 -0.66
N LEU A 220 -4.40 0.14 -0.07
CA LEU A 220 -5.08 1.41 0.12
C LEU A 220 -4.89 2.24 -1.14
N VAL A 221 -6.00 2.75 -1.70
CA VAL A 221 -5.99 3.52 -2.95
C VAL A 221 -6.68 4.86 -2.77
N ARG A 222 -6.14 5.87 -3.46
CA ARG A 222 -6.67 7.24 -3.51
C ARG A 222 -6.29 7.84 -4.86
N ALA A 223 -7.07 8.77 -5.39
CA ALA A 223 -6.70 9.51 -6.60
C ALA A 223 -5.28 10.11 -6.48
N ALA A 224 -4.47 9.97 -7.52
CA ALA A 224 -3.07 10.42 -7.51
C ALA A 224 -2.94 11.93 -7.22
N GLU A 225 -1.92 12.29 -6.43
CA GLU A 225 -1.58 13.66 -6.13
C GLU A 225 -0.29 14.09 -6.84
N LYS A 226 -0.18 15.39 -7.11
CA LYS A 226 1.06 16.01 -7.59
C LYS A 226 2.13 15.87 -6.51
N ARG A 227 3.03 14.90 -6.68
CA ARG A 227 4.13 14.58 -5.75
C ARG A 227 5.51 14.75 -6.37
N TYR A 228 5.60 14.86 -7.69
CA TYR A 228 6.87 15.03 -8.39
C TYR A 228 7.36 16.46 -8.21
N LYS A 229 8.63 16.66 -7.82
CA LYS A 229 9.25 17.98 -7.77
C LYS A 229 9.99 18.23 -9.07
N LYS A 230 9.52 19.18 -9.86
CA LYS A 230 10.18 19.60 -11.09
C LYS A 230 11.45 20.39 -10.77
N LYS A 231 12.31 20.55 -11.78
CA LYS A 231 13.58 21.32 -11.67
C LYS A 231 13.34 22.79 -11.29
N ASP A 232 12.18 23.34 -11.66
CA ASP A 232 11.74 24.71 -11.33
C ASP A 232 11.22 24.86 -9.88
N GLY A 233 11.20 23.77 -9.10
CA GLY A 233 10.68 23.75 -7.74
C GLY A 233 9.15 23.58 -7.63
N SER A 234 8.43 23.57 -8.75
CA SER A 234 6.99 23.34 -8.77
C SER A 234 6.64 21.85 -8.57
N LEU A 235 5.41 21.60 -8.08
CA LEU A 235 4.90 20.24 -7.91
C LEU A 235 4.19 19.77 -9.18
N GLY A 236 4.81 18.83 -9.87
CA GLY A 236 4.29 18.10 -11.03
C GLY A 236 3.55 16.83 -10.67
N ASP A 237 2.89 16.27 -11.68
CA ASP A 237 2.25 14.96 -11.62
C ASP A 237 3.25 13.83 -11.90
N TRP A 238 2.91 12.59 -11.55
CA TRP A 238 3.73 11.42 -11.92
C TRP A 238 3.84 11.28 -13.45
N LYS A 239 2.84 11.78 -14.21
CA LYS A 239 2.90 11.85 -15.69
C LYS A 239 4.00 12.79 -16.20
N ASP A 240 4.32 13.85 -15.44
CA ASP A 240 5.43 14.74 -15.79
C ASP A 240 6.77 14.03 -15.55
N GLU A 241 6.89 13.28 -14.44
CA GLU A 241 8.05 12.44 -14.17
C GLU A 241 8.25 11.37 -15.26
N ALA A 242 7.16 10.80 -15.78
CA ALA A 242 7.20 9.84 -16.88
C ALA A 242 7.80 10.46 -18.15
N LYS A 243 7.40 11.68 -18.52
CA LYS A 243 7.96 12.40 -19.68
C LYS A 243 9.45 12.66 -19.51
N ASP A 244 9.88 13.08 -18.33
CA ASP A 244 11.30 13.31 -18.03
C ASP A 244 12.12 12.01 -18.09
N ILE A 245 11.56 10.90 -17.64
CA ILE A 245 12.19 9.58 -17.73
C ILE A 245 12.25 9.12 -19.20
N ILE A 246 11.17 9.25 -19.96
CA ILE A 246 11.14 8.90 -21.39
C ILE A 246 12.16 9.74 -22.17
N ALA A 247 12.26 11.05 -21.90
CA ALA A 247 13.24 11.91 -22.53
C ALA A 247 14.66 11.45 -22.23
N LYS A 248 14.99 11.16 -20.95
CA LYS A 248 16.30 10.60 -20.56
C LYS A 248 16.59 9.27 -21.22
N LEU A 249 15.59 8.39 -21.31
CA LEU A 249 15.75 7.11 -21.99
C LEU A 249 15.98 7.30 -23.49
N LYS A 250 15.27 8.23 -24.14
CA LYS A 250 15.43 8.54 -25.58
C LYS A 250 16.78 9.21 -25.89
N GLU A 251 17.30 10.04 -24.99
CA GLU A 251 18.58 10.75 -25.18
C GLU A 251 19.82 9.85 -25.04
N GLY A 252 19.77 8.80 -24.21
CA GLY A 252 20.89 7.86 -23.99
C GLY A 252 22.15 8.49 -23.37
N GLU A 253 23.20 7.70 -23.15
CA GLU A 253 24.53 8.26 -22.83
C GLU A 253 25.04 9.04 -24.04
N LYS A 254 25.30 10.35 -23.87
CA LYS A 254 25.75 11.25 -24.94
C LYS A 254 27.02 10.73 -25.62
N LYS A 255 26.88 10.14 -26.81
CA LYS A 255 27.88 10.25 -27.87
C LYS A 255 27.40 11.31 -28.85
N GLU A 256 28.20 12.37 -29.02
CA GLU A 256 27.88 13.50 -29.89
C GLU A 256 27.86 13.06 -31.37
N GLY A 257 26.86 13.53 -32.13
CA GLY A 257 26.85 13.46 -33.60
C GLY A 257 25.74 12.65 -34.29
N GLU A 258 24.96 11.83 -33.58
CA GLU A 258 23.94 10.97 -34.21
C GLU A 258 22.49 11.46 -34.07
N ASP A 259 21.75 11.37 -35.17
CA ASP A 259 20.34 11.75 -35.33
C ASP A 259 19.40 10.89 -34.47
N VAL A 260 18.30 11.48 -33.96
CA VAL A 260 17.39 10.85 -32.99
C VAL A 260 16.70 9.62 -33.59
N GLY A 261 16.41 9.64 -34.90
CA GLY A 261 15.83 8.50 -35.62
C GLY A 261 16.78 7.30 -35.72
N PHE A 262 18.08 7.55 -35.89
CA PHE A 262 19.11 6.51 -35.97
C PHE A 262 19.39 5.88 -34.58
N LYS A 263 19.33 6.68 -33.52
CA LYS A 263 19.48 6.22 -32.12
C LYS A 263 18.35 5.30 -31.65
N MET A 264 17.13 5.48 -32.14
CA MET A 264 16.00 4.60 -31.79
C MET A 264 16.15 3.20 -32.39
N LEU A 265 16.80 3.08 -33.56
CA LEU A 265 17.17 1.81 -34.19
C LEU A 265 18.32 1.08 -33.45
N LEU A 266 19.19 1.83 -32.75
CA LEU A 266 20.31 1.28 -31.98
C LEU A 266 19.92 0.82 -30.56
N LYS A 267 18.70 1.08 -30.11
CA LYS A 267 18.25 0.68 -28.77
C LYS A 267 18.05 -0.83 -28.68
N THR A 268 18.42 -1.39 -27.53
CA THR A 268 18.07 -2.78 -27.23
C THR A 268 16.56 -2.93 -27.15
N ARG A 269 16.04 -4.09 -27.57
CA ARG A 269 14.59 -4.39 -27.53
C ARG A 269 13.98 -4.15 -26.14
N GLY A 270 14.71 -4.46 -25.07
CA GLY A 270 14.26 -4.24 -23.70
C GLY A 270 14.06 -2.77 -23.33
N GLU A 271 14.86 -1.86 -23.88
CA GLU A 271 14.65 -0.42 -23.66
C GLU A 271 13.43 0.12 -24.40
N LEU A 272 13.20 -0.36 -25.63
CA LEU A 272 12.01 -0.02 -26.41
C LEU A 272 10.74 -0.54 -25.71
N ASP A 273 10.77 -1.77 -25.22
CA ASP A 273 9.66 -2.37 -24.45
C ASP A 273 9.38 -1.57 -23.16
N THR A 274 10.43 -1.09 -22.49
CA THR A 274 10.29 -0.26 -21.28
C THR A 274 9.66 1.10 -21.60
N ILE A 275 10.08 1.76 -22.67
CA ILE A 275 9.48 3.02 -23.12
C ILE A 275 8.00 2.81 -23.47
N ALA A 276 7.70 1.76 -24.24
CA ALA A 276 6.33 1.42 -24.62
C ALA A 276 5.44 1.13 -23.40
N ALA A 277 5.96 0.41 -22.39
CA ALA A 277 5.24 0.14 -21.16
C ALA A 277 4.93 1.42 -20.36
N ILE A 278 5.89 2.36 -20.27
CA ILE A 278 5.66 3.66 -19.61
C ILE A 278 4.66 4.50 -20.40
N GLU A 279 4.76 4.55 -21.73
CA GLU A 279 3.82 5.30 -22.57
C GLU A 279 2.39 4.73 -22.44
N ARG A 280 2.24 3.40 -22.36
CA ARG A 280 0.95 2.73 -22.06
C ARG A 280 0.41 3.11 -20.69
N SER A 281 1.25 3.04 -19.65
CA SER A 281 0.82 3.32 -18.26
C SER A 281 0.36 4.77 -18.10
N VAL A 282 1.05 5.74 -18.71
CA VAL A 282 0.68 7.17 -18.68
C VAL A 282 -0.70 7.44 -19.28
N GLY A 283 -1.15 6.61 -20.23
CA GLY A 283 -2.49 6.69 -20.81
C GLY A 283 -3.61 6.31 -19.84
N LYS A 284 -3.29 5.63 -18.73
CA LYS A 284 -4.26 5.15 -17.74
C LYS A 284 -4.44 6.14 -16.59
N THR A 285 -5.44 5.85 -15.75
CA THR A 285 -5.71 6.58 -14.51
C THR A 285 -4.71 6.16 -13.43
N GLY A 286 -4.10 7.12 -12.75
CA GLY A 286 -3.14 6.87 -11.67
C GLY A 286 -3.76 7.02 -10.27
N PHE A 287 -3.34 6.16 -9.35
CA PHE A 287 -3.75 6.14 -7.95
C PHE A 287 -2.53 6.20 -7.03
N ASP A 288 -2.58 7.07 -6.01
CA ASP A 288 -1.69 6.97 -4.86
C ASP A 288 -2.07 5.72 -4.07
N CYS A 289 -1.11 4.82 -3.91
CA CYS A 289 -1.28 3.51 -3.31
C CYS A 289 -0.39 3.30 -2.09
N GLY A 290 -0.88 2.47 -1.17
CA GLY A 290 -0.15 1.96 -0.04
C GLY A 290 -0.46 0.49 0.19
N VAL A 291 0.54 -0.38 0.08
CA VAL A 291 0.35 -1.83 0.19
C VAL A 291 0.96 -2.33 1.50
N ARG A 292 0.17 -3.13 2.22
CA ARG A 292 0.55 -3.75 3.50
C ARG A 292 0.08 -5.20 3.51
N ALA A 293 0.91 -6.08 4.03
CA ALA A 293 0.52 -7.46 4.31
C ALA A 293 0.87 -7.82 5.75
N MET A 294 0.02 -8.62 6.39
CA MET A 294 0.18 -9.06 7.76
C MET A 294 -0.13 -10.55 7.89
N TYR A 295 0.65 -11.25 8.69
CA TYR A 295 0.40 -12.60 9.16
C TYR A 295 0.13 -12.53 10.66
N LEU A 296 -0.97 -13.12 11.08
CA LEU A 296 -1.44 -13.16 12.45
C LEU A 296 -1.72 -14.60 12.80
N ALA A 297 -1.23 -15.09 13.92
CA ALA A 297 -1.58 -16.42 14.41
C ALA A 297 -1.69 -16.44 15.92
N LYS A 298 -2.43 -17.40 16.46
CA LYS A 298 -2.35 -17.71 17.88
C LYS A 298 -0.94 -18.20 18.22
N LYS A 299 -0.47 -17.92 19.43
CA LYS A 299 0.89 -18.26 19.90
C LYS A 299 1.34 -19.69 19.58
N GLU A 300 0.43 -20.66 19.69
CA GLU A 300 0.68 -22.08 19.45
C GLU A 300 1.05 -22.39 17.99
N ASN A 301 0.48 -21.64 17.03
CA ASN A 301 0.64 -21.87 15.60
C ASN A 301 1.54 -20.83 14.92
N PHE A 302 2.12 -19.91 15.68
CA PHE A 302 2.84 -18.78 15.11
C PHE A 302 4.21 -19.17 14.54
N ASN A 303 4.30 -19.28 13.21
CA ASN A 303 5.55 -19.54 12.51
C ASN A 303 6.10 -18.30 11.81
N ILE A 304 6.88 -17.51 12.55
CA ILE A 304 7.49 -16.29 11.99
C ILE A 304 8.47 -16.58 10.84
N GLY A 305 9.20 -17.70 10.88
CA GLY A 305 10.28 -17.97 9.94
C GLY A 305 9.79 -18.14 8.50
N VAL A 306 8.73 -18.92 8.33
CA VAL A 306 8.15 -19.23 7.01
C VAL A 306 7.33 -18.04 6.51
N HIS A 307 6.35 -17.58 7.29
CA HIS A 307 5.40 -16.57 6.83
C HIS A 307 6.03 -15.19 6.68
N SER A 308 7.03 -14.82 7.49
CA SER A 308 7.77 -13.59 7.27
C SER A 308 8.46 -13.58 5.91
N ARG A 309 9.14 -14.66 5.51
CA ARG A 309 9.84 -14.76 4.23
C ARG A 309 8.85 -14.77 3.07
N ALA A 310 7.76 -15.52 3.19
CA ALA A 310 6.70 -15.54 2.18
C ALA A 310 6.09 -14.16 1.96
N LEU A 311 5.79 -13.40 3.03
CA LEU A 311 5.38 -12.00 2.90
C LEU A 311 6.46 -11.14 2.21
N GLY A 312 7.74 -11.45 2.37
CA GLY A 312 8.83 -10.75 1.69
C GLY A 312 8.82 -10.91 0.16
N VAL A 313 8.41 -12.08 -0.34
CA VAL A 313 8.44 -12.44 -1.77
C VAL A 313 7.04 -12.46 -2.40
N LEU A 314 6.00 -12.12 -1.63
CA LEU A 314 4.58 -12.17 -2.01
C LEU A 314 4.28 -11.56 -3.39
N TRP A 315 4.96 -10.46 -3.72
CA TRP A 315 4.74 -9.72 -4.96
C TRP A 315 5.76 -10.01 -6.07
N GLY A 316 6.57 -11.08 -5.92
CA GLY A 316 7.65 -11.42 -6.85
C GLY A 316 7.15 -11.65 -8.28
N ALA A 317 5.95 -12.24 -8.45
CA ALA A 317 5.36 -12.47 -9.76
C ALA A 317 5.15 -11.17 -10.57
N PHE A 318 4.92 -10.04 -9.91
CA PHE A 318 4.65 -8.75 -10.58
C PHE A 318 5.93 -7.95 -10.86
N SER A 319 7.10 -8.50 -10.53
CA SER A 319 8.39 -7.82 -10.69
C SER A 319 9.13 -8.28 -11.95
N SER A 320 9.83 -7.35 -12.60
CA SER A 320 10.70 -7.64 -13.75
C SER A 320 11.95 -6.76 -13.69
N SER A 321 13.07 -7.21 -14.27
CA SER A 321 14.32 -6.45 -14.25
C SER A 321 14.21 -5.13 -15.00
N ASN A 322 13.42 -5.09 -16.08
CA ASN A 322 13.26 -3.90 -16.93
C ASN A 322 12.18 -2.97 -16.38
N LEU A 323 11.11 -3.56 -15.83
CA LEU A 323 9.98 -2.86 -15.21
C LEU A 323 10.21 -2.64 -13.70
N ASN A 324 9.17 -2.23 -12.99
CA ASN A 324 9.21 -2.02 -11.55
C ASN A 324 8.87 -3.31 -10.78
N GLY A 325 8.99 -3.24 -9.45
CA GLY A 325 8.64 -4.31 -8.54
C GLY A 325 8.44 -3.78 -7.13
N PHE A 326 7.95 -4.65 -6.25
CA PHE A 326 7.71 -4.30 -4.85
C PHE A 326 8.92 -4.65 -3.99
N GLY A 327 9.42 -3.65 -3.28
CA GLY A 327 10.40 -3.77 -2.22
C GLY A 327 9.79 -3.54 -0.84
N LEU A 328 10.59 -3.74 0.19
CA LEU A 328 10.17 -3.55 1.58
C LEU A 328 10.39 -2.09 2.01
N LEU A 329 9.35 -1.48 2.57
CA LEU A 329 9.42 -0.18 3.23
C LEU A 329 9.67 -0.37 4.73
N ASN A 330 8.79 -1.11 5.41
CA ASN A 330 8.89 -1.43 6.83
C ASN A 330 8.68 -2.92 7.05
N GLN A 331 9.40 -3.52 8.00
CA GLN A 331 9.22 -4.91 8.40
C GLN A 331 9.23 -5.08 9.92
N THR A 332 8.44 -6.02 10.43
CA THR A 332 8.31 -6.33 11.87
C THR A 332 8.75 -7.75 12.22
N ALA A 333 9.47 -8.39 11.31
CA ALA A 333 10.03 -9.74 11.45
C ALA A 333 11.22 -9.82 12.42
N GLY A 334 11.91 -8.70 12.67
CA GLY A 334 13.10 -8.63 13.52
C GLY A 334 14.19 -7.76 12.90
N PHE A 335 15.34 -7.71 13.57
CA PHE A 335 16.57 -7.10 13.07
C PHE A 335 17.63 -8.17 12.94
N ASP A 336 18.34 -8.20 11.81
CA ASP A 336 19.42 -9.15 11.52
C ASP A 336 20.56 -8.97 12.53
N TYR A 337 20.83 -7.73 12.92
CA TYR A 337 21.86 -7.41 13.90
C TYR A 337 21.32 -6.58 15.08
N PRO A 338 21.85 -6.73 16.31
CA PRO A 338 21.45 -5.93 17.46
C PRO A 338 21.58 -4.41 17.25
N TRP A 339 22.60 -3.97 16.51
CA TRP A 339 22.90 -2.56 16.29
C TRP A 339 22.07 -1.91 15.16
N GLN A 340 21.51 -2.67 14.22
CA GLN A 340 20.56 -2.15 13.21
C GLN A 340 19.32 -1.49 13.84
N SER A 341 19.12 -1.70 15.13
CA SER A 341 18.24 -0.93 15.99
C SER A 341 18.83 0.47 16.31
N TYR A 342 19.30 1.22 15.32
CA TYR A 342 19.66 2.62 15.53
C TYR A 342 18.38 3.47 15.62
N VAL A 343 18.33 4.32 16.63
CA VAL A 343 17.25 5.28 16.86
C VAL A 343 17.48 6.45 15.91
N THR A 344 16.56 6.71 14.99
CA THR A 344 16.64 7.96 14.23
C THR A 344 16.26 9.14 15.14
N PHE A 345 16.75 10.33 14.84
CA PHE A 345 16.40 11.53 15.61
C PHE A 345 14.88 11.79 15.60
N GLU A 346 14.20 11.44 14.50
CA GLU A 346 12.74 11.49 14.38
C GLU A 346 12.02 10.52 15.33
N ASP A 347 12.55 9.30 15.49
CA ASP A 347 12.02 8.34 16.48
C ASP A 347 12.13 8.93 17.90
N TYR A 348 13.29 9.51 18.23
CA TYR A 348 13.58 10.04 19.56
C TYR A 348 12.64 11.18 19.99
N ILE A 349 12.30 12.09 19.06
CA ILE A 349 11.40 13.23 19.32
C ILE A 349 9.98 12.77 19.65
N PHE A 350 9.48 11.73 18.98
CA PHE A 350 8.09 11.28 19.19
C PHE A 350 7.93 10.28 20.34
N PHE A 351 8.97 9.53 20.74
CA PHE A 351 8.81 8.39 21.66
C PHE A 351 9.93 8.17 22.71
N PRO A 352 10.27 9.14 23.58
CA PRO A 352 11.48 9.14 24.43
C PRO A 352 11.66 7.96 25.43
N LYS A 353 10.63 7.17 25.78
CA LYS A 353 10.68 6.25 26.93
C LYS A 353 10.99 4.75 26.65
N PHE A 354 11.05 4.29 25.40
CA PHE A 354 11.02 2.83 25.09
C PHE A 354 12.35 2.22 24.59
N TYR A 355 13.48 2.92 24.75
CA TYR A 355 14.66 2.69 23.91
C TYR A 355 15.69 1.63 24.37
N PHE A 356 15.50 0.83 25.42
CA PHE A 356 16.60 -0.01 25.93
C PHE A 356 16.48 -1.53 25.70
N SER A 357 15.37 -2.05 25.14
CA SER A 357 15.22 -3.50 24.87
C SER A 357 14.81 -3.80 23.42
N LYS A 358 15.56 -4.69 22.75
CA LYS A 358 15.32 -5.14 21.35
C LYS A 358 13.91 -5.73 21.17
N ASN A 359 13.45 -6.54 22.12
CA ASN A 359 12.16 -7.23 22.05
C ASN A 359 10.98 -6.25 22.21
N LYS A 360 11.08 -5.33 23.17
CA LYS A 360 10.08 -4.28 23.37
C LYS A 360 9.90 -3.40 22.13
N ARG A 361 10.99 -3.06 21.42
CA ARG A 361 10.92 -2.28 20.17
C ARG A 361 10.19 -3.02 19.05
N ILE A 362 10.44 -4.32 18.89
CA ILE A 362 9.77 -5.14 17.85
C ILE A 362 8.28 -5.25 18.17
N SER A 363 7.92 -5.51 19.44
CA SER A 363 6.54 -5.53 19.91
C SER A 363 5.81 -4.22 19.61
N GLU A 364 6.42 -3.07 19.92
CA GLU A 364 5.83 -1.76 19.60
C GLU A 364 5.68 -1.55 18.08
N LYS A 365 6.68 -1.92 17.27
CA LYS A 365 6.55 -1.82 15.80
C LYS A 365 5.42 -2.70 15.27
N ARG A 366 5.25 -3.91 15.81
CA ARG A 366 4.13 -4.81 15.46
C ARG A 366 2.80 -4.19 15.85
N LYS A 367 2.70 -3.59 17.05
CA LYS A 367 1.51 -2.89 17.52
C LYS A 367 1.16 -1.71 16.62
N ILE A 368 2.13 -0.85 16.30
CA ILE A 368 1.94 0.29 15.39
C ILE A 368 1.50 -0.19 14.00
N GLN A 369 1.97 -1.34 13.52
CA GLN A 369 1.55 -1.90 12.24
C GLN A 369 0.13 -2.46 12.29
N PHE A 370 -0.21 -3.17 13.36
CA PHE A 370 -1.55 -3.67 13.60
C PHE A 370 -2.57 -2.54 13.74
N ASP A 371 -2.28 -1.51 14.54
CA ASP A 371 -3.13 -0.33 14.69
C ASP A 371 -3.30 0.40 13.36
N ALA A 372 -2.21 0.56 12.59
CA ALA A 372 -2.27 1.17 11.28
C ALA A 372 -3.12 0.36 10.29
N TYR A 373 -3.11 -0.97 10.37
CA TYR A 373 -3.96 -1.84 9.57
C TYR A 373 -5.42 -1.66 9.95
N LYS A 374 -5.75 -1.73 11.24
CA LYS A 374 -7.12 -1.52 11.76
C LYS A 374 -7.69 -0.18 11.33
N HIS A 375 -6.88 0.88 11.44
CA HIS A 375 -7.28 2.22 11.03
C HIS A 375 -7.23 2.47 9.51
N ARG A 376 -6.76 1.50 8.70
CA ARG A 376 -6.52 1.68 7.25
C ARG A 376 -5.69 2.95 6.99
N SER A 377 -4.71 3.21 7.85
CA SER A 377 -3.95 4.45 7.82
C SER A 377 -2.68 4.29 6.98
N TRP A 378 -2.58 5.15 5.98
CA TRP A 378 -1.40 5.32 5.13
C TRP A 378 -1.25 6.77 4.67
N PHE A 379 -2.33 7.37 4.18
CA PHE A 379 -2.32 8.76 3.68
C PHE A 379 -2.40 9.82 4.80
N TYR A 380 -2.96 9.44 5.94
CA TYR A 380 -3.28 10.31 7.08
C TYR A 380 -2.81 9.68 8.39
N LEU A 381 -2.73 10.49 9.45
CA LEU A 381 -2.48 10.00 10.81
C LEU A 381 -3.57 9.00 11.25
N PRO A 382 -3.25 8.01 12.10
CA PRO A 382 -2.09 7.93 13.00
C PRO A 382 -0.77 7.50 12.34
N ARG A 383 -0.80 6.76 11.23
CA ARG A 383 0.40 6.36 10.49
C ARG A 383 0.37 6.86 9.06
N LYS A 384 1.11 7.95 8.82
CA LYS A 384 1.28 8.54 7.49
C LYS A 384 2.58 8.05 6.86
N LEU A 385 2.51 7.40 5.71
CA LEU A 385 3.65 6.90 4.94
C LEU A 385 3.67 7.55 3.55
N LYS A 386 4.83 7.50 2.89
CA LYS A 386 4.95 7.97 1.50
C LYS A 386 4.22 6.96 0.59
N PRO A 387 3.15 7.35 -0.12
CA PRO A 387 2.53 6.47 -1.11
C PRO A 387 3.43 6.34 -2.34
N PHE A 388 3.10 5.41 -3.22
CA PHE A 388 3.63 5.30 -4.57
C PHE A 388 2.46 5.28 -5.55
N THR A 389 2.70 5.59 -6.82
CA THR A 389 1.63 5.62 -7.81
C THR A 389 1.52 4.26 -8.49
N LEU A 390 0.30 3.74 -8.63
CA LEU A 390 -0.02 2.63 -9.53
C LEU A 390 -1.15 3.07 -10.46
N THR A 391 -1.11 2.59 -11.68
CA THR A 391 -2.20 2.77 -12.65
C THR A 391 -3.33 1.79 -12.41
N THR A 392 -4.49 2.02 -13.02
CA THR A 392 -5.61 1.08 -12.99
C THR A 392 -5.25 -0.29 -13.56
N GLU A 393 -4.39 -0.34 -14.58
CA GLU A 393 -3.90 -1.58 -15.18
C GLU A 393 -3.07 -2.40 -14.16
N GLU A 394 -2.15 -1.73 -13.46
CA GLU A 394 -1.34 -2.34 -12.40
C GLU A 394 -2.17 -2.76 -11.19
N LEU A 395 -3.10 -1.91 -10.75
CA LEU A 395 -4.02 -2.22 -9.64
C LEU A 395 -4.94 -3.40 -9.98
N ALA A 396 -5.48 -3.44 -11.19
CA ALA A 396 -6.29 -4.55 -11.67
C ALA A 396 -5.48 -5.85 -11.77
N THR A 397 -4.16 -5.77 -11.95
CA THR A 397 -3.30 -6.96 -11.99
C THR A 397 -3.07 -7.55 -10.58
N ILE A 398 -2.98 -6.70 -9.55
CA ILE A 398 -2.72 -7.14 -8.16
C ILE A 398 -3.99 -7.37 -7.33
N PHE A 399 -5.13 -6.87 -7.80
CA PHE A 399 -6.43 -7.04 -7.18
C PHE A 399 -7.48 -7.24 -8.26
N HIS A 400 -7.74 -8.49 -8.62
CA HIS A 400 -8.88 -8.92 -9.44
C HIS A 400 -9.43 -10.24 -8.92
N PHE A 401 -10.59 -10.65 -9.43
CA PHE A 401 -11.17 -11.95 -9.10
C PHE A 401 -10.55 -13.01 -10.01
N PRO A 402 -9.94 -14.07 -9.44
CA PRO A 402 -9.31 -15.12 -10.25
C PRO A 402 -10.37 -15.89 -11.03
N GLY A 403 -9.99 -16.36 -12.22
CA GLY A 403 -10.82 -17.26 -13.02
C GLY A 403 -10.89 -18.70 -12.47
N GLY A 404 -11.38 -19.63 -13.30
CA GLY A 404 -11.48 -21.05 -12.94
C GLY A 404 -10.14 -21.74 -12.67
N VAL A 405 -9.03 -21.13 -13.11
CA VAL A 405 -7.65 -21.66 -12.98
C VAL A 405 -7.21 -21.83 -11.53
N SER A 406 -7.63 -20.93 -10.64
CA SER A 406 -7.35 -21.08 -9.22
C SER A 406 -8.31 -22.12 -8.64
N GLN A 407 -7.87 -23.38 -8.51
CA GLN A 407 -8.66 -24.48 -7.95
C GLN A 407 -8.59 -24.57 -6.41
N THR A 408 -8.10 -23.53 -5.73
CA THR A 408 -7.92 -23.54 -4.28
C THR A 408 -9.24 -23.90 -3.56
N PRO A 409 -9.35 -25.09 -2.95
CA PRO A 409 -10.62 -25.61 -2.42
C PRO A 409 -11.13 -24.80 -1.23
N THR A 410 -10.22 -24.13 -0.52
CA THR A 410 -10.49 -23.20 0.58
C THR A 410 -10.98 -21.83 0.13
N PHE A 411 -11.02 -21.53 -1.17
CA PHE A 411 -11.65 -20.32 -1.66
C PHE A 411 -13.16 -20.51 -1.64
N GLY A 412 -13.86 -19.76 -0.76
CA GLY A 412 -15.31 -19.86 -0.52
C GLY A 412 -16.12 -19.38 -1.71
N ARG A 413 -16.13 -20.17 -2.78
CA ARG A 413 -16.81 -19.87 -4.04
C ARG A 413 -18.29 -20.26 -3.96
N ILE A 414 -19.16 -19.37 -4.43
CA ILE A 414 -20.58 -19.67 -4.59
C ILE A 414 -20.75 -20.62 -5.79
N PRO A 415 -21.64 -21.63 -5.73
CA PRO A 415 -21.96 -22.44 -6.90
C PRO A 415 -22.43 -21.56 -8.07
N SER A 416 -21.87 -21.79 -9.26
CA SER A 416 -22.13 -20.99 -10.47
C SER A 416 -23.57 -21.10 -10.98
N HIS A 417 -24.28 -22.17 -10.63
CA HIS A 417 -25.69 -22.37 -11.00
C HIS A 417 -26.59 -22.20 -9.77
N LYS A 418 -27.42 -21.14 -9.77
CA LYS A 418 -28.68 -21.17 -9.01
C LYS A 418 -29.52 -22.29 -9.62
N SER A 419 -29.95 -23.24 -8.80
CA SER A 419 -30.65 -24.46 -9.21
C SER A 419 -31.60 -24.21 -10.39
N GLU A 420 -31.47 -24.98 -11.46
CA GLU A 420 -32.58 -25.17 -12.39
C GLU A 420 -33.82 -25.52 -11.56
N ALA A 421 -34.98 -24.98 -11.94
CA ALA A 421 -36.24 -25.33 -11.31
C ALA A 421 -36.36 -26.86 -11.32
N PRO A 422 -36.72 -27.51 -10.19
CA PRO A 422 -36.86 -28.95 -10.17
C PRO A 422 -37.82 -29.37 -11.28
N VAL A 423 -37.41 -30.36 -12.08
CA VAL A 423 -38.13 -30.86 -13.27
C VAL A 423 -39.52 -31.46 -12.92
N ASN A 424 -39.89 -31.49 -11.63
CA ASN A 424 -41.18 -31.94 -11.11
C ASN A 424 -42.04 -30.76 -10.61
N LEU A 425 -42.31 -29.78 -11.47
CA LEU A 425 -43.56 -29.02 -11.34
C LEU A 425 -44.66 -29.83 -12.01
N PRO A 426 -45.73 -30.25 -11.30
CA PRO A 426 -46.89 -30.80 -11.97
C PRO A 426 -47.48 -29.73 -12.90
N ILE A 427 -47.74 -30.12 -14.15
CA ILE A 427 -48.50 -29.33 -15.13
C ILE A 427 -49.93 -29.12 -14.61
#